data_AF-A0A101RRT5-F1
#
_entry.id   AF-A0A101RRT5-F1
#
_cell.length_a   1.000
_cell.length_b   1.000
_cell.length_c   1.000
_cell.angle_alpha   90.00
_cell.angle_beta   90.00
_cell.angle_gamma   90.00
#
_symmetry.space_group_name_H-M   'P 1'
#
loop_
_entity.id
_entity.type
_entity.pdbx_description
1 polymer ?
#
loop_
_entity_poly.entity_id
_entity_poly.type
_entity_poly.pdbx_seq_one_letter_code
_entity_poly.pdbx_strand_id
1 'polypeptide(L)'
;MSATVKADVTAAYGTQAEPRLTHITPVKGTFYYGSCDGTFYAGTRFQLTPGSTEAEQVALQDDGSVMKYFIDRPGTGWTYLASNPFPAPPEGCAAIPEIPAHLSALWNDCRS
;
A
#
# COMPACT_ATOMS: atom_id res chain seq x y z
N MET A 1 8.75 -10.88 -11.57
CA MET A 1 8.60 -9.41 -11.54
C MET A 1 7.60 -8.96 -10.47
N SER A 2 6.34 -9.43 -10.47
CA SER A 2 5.35 -9.04 -9.43
C SER A 2 5.72 -9.45 -7.99
N ALA A 3 6.38 -10.60 -7.79
CA ALA A 3 6.82 -11.05 -6.47
C ALA A 3 7.86 -10.11 -5.84
N THR A 4 8.77 -9.56 -6.66
CA THR A 4 9.80 -8.60 -6.21
C THR A 4 9.16 -7.29 -5.80
N VAL A 5 8.28 -6.72 -6.63
CA VAL A 5 7.54 -5.48 -6.30
C VAL A 5 6.76 -5.62 -5.00
N LYS A 6 6.11 -6.77 -4.77
CA LYS A 6 5.38 -7.02 -3.53
C LYS A 6 6.30 -7.02 -2.31
N ALA A 7 7.46 -7.68 -2.40
CA ALA A 7 8.43 -7.71 -1.33
C ALA A 7 9.00 -6.30 -1.05
N ASP A 8 9.35 -5.55 -2.09
CA ASP A 8 9.93 -4.22 -1.98
C ASP A 8 8.95 -3.22 -1.36
N VAL A 9 7.67 -3.25 -1.80
CA VAL A 9 6.60 -2.41 -1.22
C VAL A 9 6.34 -2.78 0.24
N THR A 10 6.38 -4.07 0.58
CA THR A 10 6.20 -4.52 1.97
C THR A 10 7.34 -4.04 2.86
N ALA A 11 8.58 -4.15 2.38
CA ALA A 11 9.75 -3.64 3.10
C ALA A 11 9.68 -2.11 3.25
N ALA A 12 9.32 -1.39 2.18
CA ALA A 12 9.16 0.06 2.21
C ALA A 12 8.17 0.50 3.28
N TYR A 13 6.95 -0.05 3.28
CA TYR A 13 5.95 0.25 4.29
C TYR A 13 6.46 -0.08 5.71
N GLY A 14 7.02 -1.28 5.89
CA GLY A 14 7.54 -1.72 7.18
C GLY A 14 8.60 -0.77 7.76
N THR A 15 9.46 -0.22 6.91
CA THR A 15 10.50 0.74 7.31
C THR A 15 10.00 2.17 7.54
N GLN A 16 8.91 2.57 6.88
CA GLN A 16 8.37 3.94 6.89
C GLN A 16 7.22 4.12 7.88
N ALA A 17 6.61 3.03 8.35
CA ALA A 17 5.63 3.05 9.43
C ALA A 17 6.30 3.38 10.77
N GLU A 18 5.55 4.03 11.66
CA GLU A 18 5.98 4.39 13.00
C GLU A 18 4.98 3.87 14.04
N PRO A 19 5.38 2.94 14.93
CA PRO A 19 6.65 2.22 14.93
C PRO A 19 6.84 1.34 13.69
N ARG A 20 8.09 0.96 13.41
CA ARG A 20 8.43 0.06 12.29
C ARG A 20 7.66 -1.26 12.39
N LEU A 21 7.18 -1.72 11.24
CA LEU A 21 6.44 -2.98 11.10
C LEU A 21 7.31 -4.01 10.39
N THR A 22 7.66 -5.07 11.09
CA THR A 22 8.49 -6.18 10.58
C THR A 22 7.63 -7.41 10.26
N HIS A 23 6.54 -7.60 11.01
CA HIS A 23 5.66 -8.77 10.91
C HIS A 23 4.38 -8.43 10.14
N ILE A 24 4.54 -8.08 8.86
CA ILE A 24 3.42 -7.71 7.98
C ILE A 24 3.48 -8.43 6.64
N THR A 25 2.30 -8.63 6.05
CA THR A 25 2.15 -9.10 4.67
C THR A 25 0.97 -8.37 4.02
N PRO A 26 1.00 -8.18 2.69
CA PRO A 26 -0.17 -7.79 1.94
C PRO A 26 -1.34 -8.75 2.14
N VAL A 27 -2.54 -8.22 2.35
CA VAL A 27 -3.79 -8.99 2.37
C VAL A 27 -4.01 -9.59 0.97
N LYS A 28 -4.27 -10.90 0.92
CA LYS A 28 -4.48 -11.62 -0.34
C LYS A 28 -5.62 -10.96 -1.13
N GLY A 29 -5.38 -10.71 -2.41
CA GLY A 29 -6.37 -10.12 -3.33
C GLY A 29 -6.38 -8.59 -3.38
N THR A 30 -5.63 -7.90 -2.51
CA THR A 30 -5.64 -6.43 -2.44
C THR A 30 -4.41 -5.76 -3.04
N PHE A 31 -3.49 -6.52 -3.64
CA PHE A 31 -2.23 -5.98 -4.14
C PHE A 31 -2.34 -5.56 -5.61
N TYR A 32 -2.31 -4.26 -5.84
CA TYR A 32 -2.32 -3.62 -7.14
C TYR A 32 -0.94 -3.05 -7.47
N TYR A 33 -0.53 -3.12 -8.73
CA TYR A 33 0.69 -2.46 -9.20
C TYR A 33 0.57 -2.10 -10.69
N GLY A 34 1.34 -1.11 -11.10
CA GLY A 34 1.39 -0.65 -12.49
C GLY A 34 2.27 0.59 -12.64
N SER A 35 2.29 1.17 -13.82
CA SER A 35 3.15 2.31 -14.12
C SER A 35 2.47 3.30 -15.05
N CYS A 36 2.80 4.59 -14.88
CA CYS A 36 2.50 5.66 -15.83
C CYS A 36 3.78 6.48 -16.06
N ASP A 37 4.15 6.69 -17.33
CA ASP A 37 5.30 7.53 -17.71
C ASP A 37 6.60 7.19 -16.96
N GLY A 38 6.86 5.90 -16.76
CA GLY A 38 8.05 5.41 -16.05
C GLY A 38 8.00 5.54 -14.52
N THR A 39 6.95 6.12 -13.95
CA THR A 39 6.67 6.11 -12.51
C THR A 39 5.85 4.87 -12.17
N PHE A 40 6.28 4.10 -11.17
CA PHE A 40 5.56 2.94 -10.68
C PHE A 40 4.67 3.30 -9.49
N TYR A 41 3.54 2.63 -9.41
CA TYR A 41 2.59 2.76 -8.31
C TYR A 41 2.19 1.38 -7.82
N ALA A 42 1.92 1.28 -6.53
CA ALA A 42 1.36 0.10 -5.92
C ALA A 42 0.30 0.47 -4.87
N GLY A 43 -0.65 -0.40 -4.65
CA GLY A 43 -1.69 -0.24 -3.63
C GLY A 43 -1.94 -1.56 -2.93
N THR A 44 -1.98 -1.58 -1.60
CA THR A 44 -2.35 -2.79 -0.85
C THR A 44 -2.80 -2.51 0.57
N ARG A 45 -3.56 -3.44 1.15
CA ARG A 45 -3.82 -3.50 2.60
C ARG A 45 -2.80 -4.43 3.23
N PHE A 46 -2.37 -4.13 4.45
CA PHE A 46 -1.47 -5.00 5.21
C PHE A 46 -2.21 -5.68 6.36
N GLN A 47 -1.74 -6.87 6.71
CA GLN A 47 -2.13 -7.60 7.90
C GLN A 47 -0.89 -8.10 8.62
N LEU A 48 -1.01 -8.34 9.92
CA LEU A 48 0.07 -8.92 10.71
C LEU A 48 0.35 -10.37 10.32
N THR A 49 1.61 -10.77 10.39
CA THR A 49 2.03 -12.16 10.35
C THR A 49 2.20 -12.72 11.77
N PRO A 50 2.21 -14.05 11.95
CA PRO A 50 2.55 -14.65 13.23
C PRO A 50 3.91 -14.17 13.74
N GLY A 51 3.99 -13.88 15.04
CA GLY A 51 5.19 -13.33 15.67
C GLY A 51 5.19 -11.81 15.82
N SER A 52 4.14 -11.12 15.37
CA SER A 52 3.99 -9.68 15.59
C SER A 52 4.03 -9.32 17.07
N THR A 53 4.78 -8.27 17.36
CA THR A 53 4.90 -7.70 18.70
C THR A 53 3.63 -6.94 19.08
N GLU A 54 3.43 -6.69 20.38
CA GLU A 54 2.32 -5.87 20.87
C GLU A 54 2.35 -4.44 20.28
N ALA A 55 3.55 -3.86 20.13
CA ALA A 55 3.72 -2.56 19.51
C ALA A 55 3.24 -2.54 18.05
N GLU A 56 3.55 -3.57 17.27
CA GLU A 56 3.06 -3.70 15.88
C GLU A 56 1.55 -3.94 15.82
N GLN A 57 0.99 -4.68 16.79
CA GLN A 57 -0.44 -4.91 16.88
C GLN A 57 -1.21 -3.62 17.13
N VAL A 58 -0.73 -2.80 18.07
CA VAL A 58 -1.30 -1.48 18.36
C VAL A 58 -1.13 -0.56 17.15
N ALA A 59 0.07 -0.48 16.58
CA ALA A 59 0.35 0.38 15.44
C ALA A 59 -0.57 0.08 14.24
N LEU A 60 -0.76 -1.19 13.89
CA LEU A 60 -1.64 -1.55 12.76
C LEU A 60 -3.12 -1.37 13.08
N GLN A 61 -3.52 -1.46 14.36
CA GLN A 61 -4.87 -1.13 14.79
C GLN A 61 -5.15 0.37 14.63
N ASP A 62 -4.23 1.22 15.09
CA ASP A 62 -4.34 2.68 14.98
C ASP A 62 -4.31 3.13 13.51
N ASP A 63 -3.51 2.45 12.69
CA ASP A 63 -3.41 2.68 11.25
C ASP A 63 -4.65 2.19 10.46
N GLY A 64 -5.52 1.38 11.09
CA GLY A 64 -6.86 1.03 10.62
C GLY A 64 -6.93 -0.01 9.49
N SER A 65 -5.81 -0.63 9.10
CA SER A 65 -5.73 -1.61 7.99
C SER A 65 -6.38 -1.12 6.67
N VAL A 66 -6.35 0.19 6.46
CA VAL A 66 -6.83 0.85 5.23
C VAL A 66 -5.89 0.56 4.06
N MET A 67 -6.36 0.78 2.83
CA MET A 67 -5.51 0.68 1.64
C MET A 67 -4.37 1.70 1.73
N LYS A 68 -3.14 1.25 1.53
CA LYS A 68 -1.92 2.07 1.46
C LYS A 68 -1.43 2.10 0.03
N TYR A 69 -0.99 3.26 -0.42
CA TYR A 69 -0.48 3.49 -1.76
C TYR A 69 0.98 3.92 -1.71
N PHE A 70 1.73 3.47 -2.70
CA PHE A 70 3.16 3.67 -2.80
C PHE A 70 3.52 4.13 -4.21
N ILE A 71 4.60 4.89 -4.30
CA ILE A 71 5.15 5.40 -5.54
C ILE A 71 6.63 5.06 -5.61
N ASP A 72 7.12 4.69 -6.78
CA ASP A 72 8.54 4.60 -7.08
C ASP A 72 8.81 5.41 -8.35
N ARG A 73 9.50 6.53 -8.16
CA ARG A 73 10.01 7.34 -9.28
C ARG A 73 11.40 6.79 -9.64
N PRO A 74 11.79 6.79 -10.93
CA PRO A 74 13.05 6.21 -11.35
C PRO A 74 14.24 6.60 -10.44
N GLY A 75 14.81 5.60 -9.76
CA GLY A 75 15.98 5.76 -8.90
C GLY A 75 15.71 6.18 -7.44
N THR A 76 14.45 6.32 -7.01
CA THR A 76 14.13 6.72 -5.63
C THR A 76 13.80 5.54 -4.72
N GLY A 77 13.30 4.43 -5.29
CA GLY A 77 12.72 3.34 -4.53
C GLY A 77 11.29 3.65 -4.07
N TRP A 78 10.61 2.63 -3.54
CA TRP A 78 9.23 2.72 -3.08
C TRP A 78 9.09 3.62 -1.84
N THR A 79 8.21 4.60 -1.93
CA THR A 79 7.84 5.48 -0.83
C THR A 79 6.34 5.50 -0.63
N TYR A 80 5.92 5.68 0.62
CA TYR A 80 4.53 5.91 0.98
C TYR A 80 4.02 7.16 0.27
N LEU A 81 2.89 7.02 -0.42
CA LEU A 81 2.24 8.09 -1.16
C LEU A 81 1.04 8.62 -0.38
N ALA A 82 0.09 7.75 -0.07
CA ALA A 82 -1.18 8.08 0.55
C ALA A 82 -1.86 6.83 1.12
N SER A 83 -2.98 7.03 1.81
CA SER A 83 -3.88 5.95 2.22
C SER A 83 -5.33 6.38 2.04
N ASN A 84 -6.22 5.40 1.91
CA ASN A 84 -7.65 5.70 2.05
C ASN A 84 -7.95 6.23 3.47
N PRO A 85 -8.90 7.16 3.64
CA PRO A 85 -9.50 7.43 4.94
C PRO A 85 -10.31 6.23 5.44
N PHE A 86 -10.72 6.28 6.72
CA PHE A 86 -11.67 5.34 7.31
C PHE A 86 -12.96 6.08 7.72
N PRO A 87 -14.14 5.69 7.20
CA PRO A 87 -14.35 4.65 6.19
C PRO A 87 -13.76 5.03 4.82
N ALA A 88 -13.50 4.03 3.99
CA ALA A 88 -13.01 4.25 2.63
C ALA A 88 -14.05 5.00 1.78
N PRO A 89 -13.61 5.90 0.87
CA PRO A 89 -14.52 6.62 0.00
C PRO A 89 -15.15 5.66 -1.02
N PRO A 90 -16.38 5.94 -1.51
CA PRO A 90 -17.04 5.15 -2.55
C PRO A 90 -16.20 4.98 -3.82
N GLU A 91 -15.36 5.96 -4.13
CA GLU A 91 -14.47 6.01 -5.29
C GLU A 91 -13.15 5.25 -5.07
N GLY A 92 -12.93 4.70 -3.87
CA GLY A 92 -11.71 3.94 -3.55
C GLY A 92 -10.43 4.71 -3.90
N CYS A 93 -9.51 4.09 -4.65
CA CYS A 93 -8.26 4.75 -5.02
C CYS A 93 -8.42 5.85 -6.08
N ALA A 94 -9.57 5.98 -6.74
CA ALA A 94 -9.82 7.11 -7.63
C ALA A 94 -10.04 8.43 -6.85
N ALA A 95 -10.25 8.36 -5.53
CA ALA A 95 -10.28 9.53 -4.67
C ALA A 95 -8.89 10.11 -4.33
N ILE A 96 -7.80 9.43 -4.72
CA ILE A 96 -6.42 9.83 -4.41
C ILE A 96 -5.85 10.60 -5.61
N PRO A 97 -5.70 11.95 -5.54
CA PRO A 97 -5.31 12.76 -6.70
C PRO A 97 -3.93 12.41 -7.26
N GLU A 98 -3.04 11.85 -6.44
CA GLU A 98 -1.69 11.46 -6.82
C GLU A 98 -1.65 10.17 -7.65
N ILE A 99 -2.73 9.37 -7.65
CA ILE A 99 -2.84 8.16 -8.46
C ILE A 99 -3.43 8.54 -9.82
N PRO A 100 -2.74 8.25 -10.95
CA PRO A 100 -3.27 8.55 -12.26
C PRO A 100 -4.62 7.87 -12.53
N ALA A 101 -5.60 8.62 -13.05
CA ALA A 101 -6.97 8.14 -13.24
C ALA A 101 -7.10 6.88 -14.14
N HIS A 102 -6.26 6.76 -15.17
CA HIS A 102 -6.26 5.55 -16.00
C HIS A 102 -5.80 4.31 -15.20
N LEU A 103 -4.91 4.49 -14.22
CA LEU A 103 -4.38 3.42 -13.41
C LEU A 103 -5.37 2.98 -12.34
N SER A 104 -6.06 3.92 -11.67
CA SER A 104 -7.15 3.58 -10.76
C SER A 104 -8.27 2.81 -11.48
N ALA A 105 -8.61 3.20 -12.71
CA ALA A 105 -9.58 2.47 -13.53
C ALA A 105 -9.13 1.03 -13.86
N LEU A 106 -7.85 0.83 -14.20
CA LEU A 106 -7.28 -0.52 -14.41
C LEU A 106 -7.32 -1.39 -13.14
N TRP A 107 -7.25 -0.76 -11.98
CA TRP A 107 -7.36 -1.42 -10.68
C TRP A 107 -8.79 -1.57 -10.18
N ASN A 108 -9.80 -1.24 -11.01
CA ASN A 108 -11.21 -1.21 -10.62
C ASN A 108 -11.42 -0.39 -9.33
N ASP A 109 -10.79 0.78 -9.29
CA ASP A 109 -10.81 1.74 -8.18
C ASP A 109 -10.37 1.14 -6.83
N CYS A 110 -9.61 0.05 -6.86
CA CYS A 110 -9.08 -0.62 -5.67
C CYS A 110 -10.17 -1.09 -4.69
N ARG A 111 -11.35 -1.48 -5.20
CA ARG A 111 -12.54 -1.85 -4.40
C ARG A 111 -12.62 -3.33 -3.97
N SER A 112 -11.54 -4.10 -4.11
CA SER A 112 -11.51 -5.54 -3.75
C SER A 112 -11.54 -5.80 -2.24
#